data_AF-A0A0C3AK46-F1
#
_entry.id   AF-A0A0C3AK46-F1
#
_cell.length_a   1.000
_cell.length_b   1.000
_cell.length_c   1.000
_cell.angle_alpha   90.00
_cell.angle_beta   90.00
_cell.angle_gamma   90.00
#
_symmetry.space_group_name_H-M   'P 1'
#
loop_
_entity.id
_entity.type
_entity.pdbx_description
1 polymer ?
#
loop_
_entity_poly.entity_id
_entity_poly.type
_entity_poly.pdbx_seq_one_letter_code
_entity_poly.pdbx_strand_id
1 'polypeptide(L)' 'MWVVQPEFGGNGRRTLAVIHIDCVARGAHLLPVYGSSFVPEDLHFSDSLNVFRAYFVNHYVDHHSHDFLT' A
#
# COMPACT_ATOMS: atom_id res chain seq x y z
N MET A 1 -4.68 12.23 5.88
CA MET A 1 -4.25 10.82 6.05
C MET A 1 -5.37 9.93 5.59
N TRP A 2 -5.10 9.11 4.60
CA TRP A 2 -6.09 8.31 3.88
C TRP A 2 -5.89 6.84 4.21
N VAL A 3 -6.97 6.05 4.17
CA VAL A 3 -6.89 4.58 4.25
C VAL A 3 -7.22 4.04 2.88
N VAL A 4 -6.31 3.26 2.32
CA VAL A 4 -6.47 2.61 1.01
C VAL A 4 -6.50 1.09 1.17
N GLN A 5 -7.15 0.41 0.24
CA GLN A 5 -7.25 -1.05 0.20
C GLN A 5 -6.80 -1.56 -1.17
N PRO A 6 -6.17 -2.75 -1.24
CA PRO A 6 -5.86 -3.37 -2.53
C PRO A 6 -7.13 -3.65 -3.32
N GLU A 7 -7.06 -3.46 -4.64
CA GLU A 7 -8.17 -3.79 -5.54
C GLU A 7 -8.22 -5.30 -5.81
N PHE A 8 -9.43 -5.85 -5.78
CA PHE A 8 -9.72 -7.23 -6.15
C PHE A 8 -10.76 -7.25 -7.28
N GLY A 9 -10.54 -8.10 -8.28
CA GLY A 9 -11.50 -8.35 -9.34
C GLY A 9 -12.72 -9.16 -8.86
N GLY A 10 -13.74 -9.29 -9.71
CA GLY A 10 -14.99 -10.00 -9.37
C GLY A 10 -14.83 -11.49 -9.03
N ASN A 11 -13.66 -12.07 -9.26
CA ASN A 11 -13.30 -13.45 -8.88
C ASN A 11 -12.54 -13.53 -7.53
N GLY A 12 -12.39 -12.41 -6.82
CA GLY A 12 -11.68 -12.34 -5.54
C GLY A 12 -10.15 -12.38 -5.65
N ARG A 13 -9.58 -12.31 -6.86
CA ARG A 13 -8.11 -12.23 -7.06
C ARG A 13 -7.68 -10.77 -7.17
N ARG A 14 -6.45 -10.46 -6.73
CA ARG A 14 -5.88 -9.12 -6.88
C ARG A 14 -5.85 -8.71 -8.35
N THR A 15 -6.24 -7.47 -8.62
CA THR A 15 -6.00 -6.88 -9.93
C THR A 15 -4.51 -6.60 -10.07
N LEU A 16 -3.91 -7.05 -11.16
CA LEU A 16 -2.50 -6.79 -11.50
C LEU A 16 -2.44 -6.23 -12.91
N ALA A 17 -1.63 -5.18 -13.09
CA ALA A 17 -1.36 -4.58 -14.39
C ALA A 17 0.15 -4.37 -14.54
N VAL A 18 0.63 -4.57 -15.76
CA VAL A 18 2.00 -4.15 -16.14
C VAL A 18 1.88 -2.73 -16.68
N ILE A 19 2.56 -1.79 -16.01
CA ILE A 19 2.58 -0.38 -16.39
C ILE A 19 4.00 0.04 -16.75
N HIS A 20 4.14 1.06 -17.60
CA HIS A 20 5.44 1.67 -17.86
C HIS A 20 5.92 2.40 -16.60
N ILE A 21 7.21 2.37 -16.30
CA ILE A 21 7.74 2.99 -15.07
C ILE A 21 7.49 4.51 -15.05
N ASP A 22 7.49 5.16 -16.22
CA ASP A 22 7.19 6.59 -16.35
C ASP A 22 5.73 6.94 -15.99
N CYS A 23 4.83 5.95 -15.90
CA CYS A 23 3.47 6.17 -15.40
C CYS A 23 3.41 6.27 -13.87
N VAL A 24 4.50 5.94 -13.16
CA VAL A 24 4.59 6.07 -11.71
C VAL A 24 5.00 7.49 -11.37
N ALA A 25 4.03 8.30 -10.93
CA ALA A 25 4.29 9.69 -10.56
C ALA A 25 5.25 9.81 -9.35
N ARG A 26 5.05 8.97 -8.34
CA ARG A 26 5.83 8.98 -7.09
C ARG A 26 5.63 7.70 -6.28
N GLY A 27 6.64 7.32 -5.49
CA GLY A 27 6.46 6.34 -4.42
C GLY A 27 5.69 6.95 -3.25
N ALA A 28 5.04 6.11 -2.44
CA ALA A 28 4.43 6.55 -1.20
C ALA A 28 4.74 5.52 -0.11
N HIS A 29 4.99 5.98 1.10
CA HIS A 29 5.15 5.09 2.24
C HIS A 29 3.79 4.55 2.68
N LEU A 30 3.59 3.24 2.53
CA LEU A 30 2.38 2.54 2.93
C LEU A 30 2.58 1.89 4.30
N LEU A 31 1.97 2.46 5.34
CA LEU A 31 1.97 1.84 6.67
C LEU A 31 0.78 0.89 6.80
N PRO A 32 0.95 -0.37 7.20
CA PRO A 32 -0.16 -1.28 7.42
C PRO A 32 -1.17 -0.76 8.45
N VAL A 33 -2.47 -0.98 8.17
CA VAL A 33 -3.49 -0.90 9.21
C VAL A 33 -3.45 -2.22 9.99
N TYR A 34 -2.86 -2.18 11.19
CA TYR A 34 -2.75 -3.36 12.04
C TYR A 34 -4.09 -3.79 12.62
N GLY A 35 -4.25 -5.11 12.81
CA GLY A 35 -5.37 -5.69 13.52
C GLY A 35 -5.07 -5.87 15.01
N SER A 36 -5.82 -6.77 15.66
CA SER A 36 -5.64 -7.11 17.08
C SER A 36 -4.53 -8.15 17.34
N SER A 37 -3.93 -8.69 16.29
CA SER A 37 -2.92 -9.76 16.37
C SER A 37 -1.52 -9.21 16.13
N PHE A 38 -0.52 -9.86 16.72
CA PHE A 38 0.88 -9.58 16.43
C PHE A 38 1.25 -9.94 14.98
N VAL A 39 2.19 -9.18 14.43
CA VAL A 39 2.82 -9.52 13.14
C VAL A 39 3.73 -10.73 13.37
N PRO A 40 3.65 -11.78 12.53
CA PRO A 40 4.56 -12.91 12.62
C PRO A 40 6.02 -12.47 12.51
N GLU A 41 6.91 -13.00 13.37
CA GLU A 41 8.33 -12.65 13.36
C GLU A 41 9.05 -13.11 12.09
N ASP A 42 8.55 -14.18 11.48
CA ASP A 42 9.04 -14.77 10.23
C ASP A 42 8.42 -14.16 8.97
N LEU A 43 7.60 -13.10 9.10
CA LEU A 43 7.02 -12.42 7.95
C LEU A 43 8.14 -11.77 7.12
N HIS A 44 8.31 -12.26 5.89
CA HIS A 44 9.27 -11.67 4.98
C HIS A 44 8.77 -10.29 4.50
N PHE A 45 9.67 -9.29 4.50
CA PHE A 45 9.30 -7.90 4.18
C PHE A 45 8.71 -7.74 2.77
N SER A 46 9.05 -8.60 1.82
CA SER A 46 8.48 -8.57 0.46
C SER A 46 6.98 -8.87 0.43
N ASP A 47 6.47 -9.57 1.44
CA ASP A 47 5.07 -9.95 1.52
C ASP A 47 4.21 -8.89 2.22
N SER A 48 4.83 -7.84 2.75
CA SER A 48 4.14 -6.74 3.44
C SER A 48 3.02 -6.11 2.62
N LEU A 49 3.13 -6.02 1.30
CA LEU A 49 2.06 -5.50 0.43
C LEU A 49 0.93 -6.50 0.16
N ASN A 50 1.12 -7.77 0.51
CA ASN A 50 0.18 -8.86 0.26
C ASN A 50 -0.62 -9.25 1.51
N VAL A 51 -0.01 -9.18 2.70
CA VAL A 51 -0.58 -9.74 3.93
C VAL A 51 -1.58 -8.83 4.65
N PHE A 52 -1.49 -7.51 4.47
CA PHE A 52 -2.40 -6.57 5.13
C PHE A 52 -3.59 -6.21 4.22
N ARG A 53 -4.73 -5.92 4.86
CA ARG A 53 -5.99 -5.60 4.17
C ARG A 53 -6.09 -4.14 3.75
N ALA A 54 -5.40 -3.25 4.45
CA ALA A 54 -5.46 -1.82 4.22
C ALA A 54 -4.16 -1.16 4.66
N TYR A 55 -3.90 0.02 4.11
CA TYR A 55 -2.70 0.81 4.37
C TYR A 55 -3.07 2.27 4.59
N PHE A 56 -2.35 2.92 5.49
CA PHE A 56 -2.37 4.36 5.64
C PHE A 56 -1.46 5.00 4.60
N VAL A 57 -1.98 6.01 3.90
CA VAL A 57 -1.22 6.91 3.04
C VAL A 57 -1.19 8.28 3.72
N ASN A 58 0.02 8.75 4.03
CA ASN A 58 0.21 10.02 4.71
C ASN A 58 1.03 10.97 3.83
N HIS A 59 0.43 12.10 3.47
CA HIS A 59 1.05 13.14 2.67
C HIS A 59 2.15 13.92 3.41
N TYR A 60 2.26 13.77 4.73
CA TYR A 60 3.29 14.39 5.55
C TYR A 60 4.52 13.51 5.80
N VAL A 61 4.37 12.18 5.71
CA VAL A 61 5.46 11.23 6.01
C VAL A 61 6.44 11.13 4.86
N ASP A 62 5.97 11.39 3.65
CA ASP A 62 6.79 11.49 2.46
C ASP A 62 6.77 12.94 1.99
N HIS A 63 7.87 13.66 2.24
CA HIS A 63 8.04 15.07 1.86
C HIS A 63 7.81 15.30 0.36
N HIS A 64 8.06 14.29 -0.46
CA HIS A 64 7.80 14.34 -1.89
C HIS A 64 6.32 14.05 -2.21
N SER A 65 5.57 13.32 -1.39
CA SER A 65 4.16 13.01 -1.65
C SER A 65 3.19 14.18 -1.40
N HIS A 66 3.62 15.21 -0.69
CA HIS A 66 2.77 16.33 -0.26
C HIS A 66 2.01 16.99 -1.42
N ASP A 67 2.70 17.28 -2.52
CA ASP A 67 2.12 18.02 -3.65
C ASP A 67 1.14 17.19 -4.51
N PHE A 68 1.15 15.84 -4.37
CA PHE A 68 0.31 14.93 -5.15
C PHE A 68 -0.98 14.50 -4.43
N LEU A 69 -1.00 14.59 -3.10
CA LEU A 69 -2.08 14.05 -2.25
C LEU A 69 -2.94 15.14 -1.60
N THR A 70 -2.76 16.41 -2.00
CA THR A 70 -3.51 17.58 -1.51
C THR A 70 -4.84 17.75 -2.23
#